data_AF-A0A9D5ZU05-F1
#
_entry.id   AF-A0A9D5ZU05-F1
#
_cell.length_a   1.000
_cell.length_b   1.000
_cell.length_c   1.000
_cell.angle_alpha   90.00
_cell.angle_beta   90.00
_cell.angle_gamma   90.00
#
_symmetry.space_group_name_H-M   'P 1'
#
loop_
_entity.id
_entity.type
_entity.pdbx_description
1 polymer ?
#
loop_
_entity_poly.entity_id
_entity_poly.type
_entity_poly.pdbx_seq_one_letter_code
_entity_poly.pdbx_strand_id
1 'polypeptide(L)'
;MKCVECHGNEGKGDGPKSNTLKDDWGDQVIPFDFTSGATKMGFDPKNIYKAFSTGLDGSGMPSYGDSLSEDERWNLVSYTLKLMGRLNK
;
A
#
# COMPACT_ATOMS: atom_id res chain seq x y z
N MET A 1 -9.90 -9.26 -0.58
CA MET A 1 -8.63 -8.52 -0.74
C MET A 1 -7.62 -9.02 0.26
N LYS A 2 -6.32 -9.05 -0.07
CA LYS A 2 -5.29 -9.67 0.78
C LYS A 2 -4.14 -8.72 1.15
N CYS A 3 -4.44 -7.46 1.42
CA CYS A 3 -3.44 -6.42 1.72
C CYS A 3 -2.50 -6.84 2.87
N VAL A 4 -3.06 -7.50 3.88
CA VAL A 4 -2.35 -7.99 5.08
C VAL A 4 -1.32 -9.07 4.79
N GLU A 5 -1.43 -9.82 3.68
CA GLU A 5 -0.44 -10.84 3.32
C GLU A 5 0.94 -10.20 3.08
N CYS A 6 0.98 -8.95 2.60
CA CYS A 6 2.22 -8.22 2.34
C CYS A 6 2.46 -7.12 3.37
N HIS A 7 1.45 -6.29 3.67
CA HIS A 7 1.60 -5.12 4.53
C HIS A 7 1.44 -5.40 6.04
N GLY A 8 0.99 -6.60 6.43
CA GLY A 8 0.69 -6.93 7.82
C GLY A 8 -0.60 -6.30 8.34
N ASN A 9 -1.03 -6.70 9.54
CA ASN A 9 -2.28 -6.20 10.15
C ASN A 9 -2.19 -4.73 10.59
N GLU A 10 -0.98 -4.28 10.91
CA GLU A 10 -0.72 -2.91 11.40
C GLU A 10 -0.10 -2.01 10.31
N GLY A 11 0.02 -2.50 9.07
CA GLY A 11 0.61 -1.75 7.97
C GLY A 11 2.13 -1.59 8.05
N LYS A 12 2.82 -2.43 8.82
CA LYS A 12 4.27 -2.37 9.04
C LYS A 12 5.12 -2.97 7.93
N GLY A 13 4.48 -3.53 6.89
CA GLY A 13 5.20 -4.21 5.82
C GLY A 13 5.77 -5.57 6.26
N ASP A 14 5.21 -6.16 7.31
CA ASP A 14 5.67 -7.39 7.96
C ASP A 14 4.72 -8.58 7.72
N GLY A 15 3.90 -8.52 6.67
CA GLY A 15 3.00 -9.62 6.31
C GLY A 15 3.77 -10.91 5.98
N PRO A 16 3.11 -12.09 6.02
CA PRO A 16 3.77 -13.38 5.78
C PRO A 16 4.48 -13.51 4.43
N LYS A 17 4.12 -12.69 3.42
CA LYS A 17 4.78 -12.65 2.12
C LYS A 17 5.75 -11.50 1.95
N SER A 18 5.87 -10.58 2.91
CA SER A 18 6.72 -9.38 2.80
C SER A 18 8.17 -9.70 2.39
N ASN A 19 8.77 -10.72 2.99
CA ASN A 19 10.17 -11.10 2.78
C ASN A 19 10.41 -11.95 1.52
N THR A 20 9.36 -12.33 0.78
CA THR A 20 9.48 -13.16 -0.42
C THR A 20 9.09 -12.43 -1.69
N LEU A 21 8.66 -11.16 -1.59
CA LEU A 21 8.35 -10.32 -2.74
C LEU A 21 9.62 -9.94 -3.49
N LYS A 22 9.51 -9.99 -4.82
CA LYS A 22 10.55 -9.56 -5.75
C LYS A 22 9.95 -8.61 -6.76
N ASP A 23 10.74 -7.65 -7.21
CA ASP A 23 10.41 -6.83 -8.38
C ASP A 23 10.58 -7.62 -9.68
N ASP A 24 10.23 -6.95 -10.79
CA ASP A 24 10.37 -7.49 -12.14
C ASP A 24 11.83 -7.81 -12.52
N TRP A 25 12.82 -7.25 -11.80
CA TRP A 25 14.24 -7.52 -11.99
C TRP A 25 14.77 -8.65 -11.08
N GLY A 26 13.93 -9.17 -10.18
CA GLY A 26 14.25 -10.27 -9.28
C GLY A 26 14.89 -9.84 -7.95
N ASP A 27 15.01 -8.53 -7.72
CA ASP A 27 15.50 -7.94 -6.48
C ASP A 27 14.41 -7.95 -5.42
N GLN A 28 14.80 -8.07 -4.15
CA GLN A 28 13.86 -8.11 -3.04
C GLN A 28 13.19 -6.74 -2.85
N VAL A 29 11.86 -6.74 -2.78
CA VAL A 29 11.06 -5.55 -2.45
C VAL A 29 10.38 -5.76 -1.12
N ILE A 30 10.55 -4.81 -0.20
CA ILE A 30 9.88 -4.82 1.09
C ILE A 30 8.71 -3.82 1.01
N PRO A 31 7.47 -4.24 1.33
CA PRO A 31 6.35 -3.32 1.43
C PRO A 31 6.64 -2.21 2.43
N PHE A 32 6.24 -0.98 2.11
CA PHE A 32 6.49 0.17 2.98
C PHE A 32 5.81 0.01 4.35
N ASP A 33 6.56 0.31 5.41
CA ASP A 33 6.01 0.47 6.76
C ASP A 33 5.28 1.82 6.86
N PHE A 34 3.95 1.78 6.78
CA PHE A 34 3.12 2.97 6.86
C PHE A 34 3.26 3.72 8.19
N THR A 35 3.71 3.06 9.26
CA THR A 35 3.91 3.69 10.57
C THR A 35 5.24 4.45 10.67
N SER A 36 6.17 4.21 9.73
CA SER A 36 7.53 4.79 9.75
C SER A 36 7.62 6.22 9.19
N GLY A 37 6.63 6.67 8.40
CA GLY A 37 6.62 8.02 7.85
C GLY A 37 5.99 8.12 6.46
N ALA A 38 6.62 8.92 5.59
CA ALA A 38 6.09 9.21 4.26
C ALA A 38 6.47 8.13 3.24
N THR A 39 5.54 7.81 2.34
CA THR A 39 5.87 7.01 1.14
C THR A 39 6.84 7.77 0.23
N LYS A 40 7.41 7.10 -0.79
CA LYS A 40 8.18 7.77 -1.86
C LYS A 40 7.42 8.92 -2.53
N MET A 41 6.09 8.91 -2.48
CA MET A 41 5.20 9.94 -3.05
C MET A 41 4.62 10.89 -1.98
N GLY A 42 5.13 10.86 -0.75
CA GLY A 42 4.65 11.70 0.34
C GLY A 42 3.36 11.19 1.01
N PHE A 43 2.61 12.13 1.59
CA PHE A 43 1.35 11.89 2.32
C PHE A 43 0.10 12.34 1.54
N ASP A 44 0.24 12.77 0.28
CA ASP A 44 -0.89 13.26 -0.49
C ASP A 44 -1.91 12.11 -0.71
N PRO A 45 -3.17 12.27 -0.26
CA PRO A 45 -4.21 11.26 -0.47
C PRO A 45 -4.38 10.84 -1.93
N LYS A 46 -4.17 11.76 -2.88
CA LYS A 46 -4.27 11.47 -4.32
C LYS A 46 -3.17 10.52 -4.79
N ASN A 47 -1.97 10.62 -4.21
CA ASN A 47 -0.86 9.71 -4.55
C ASN A 47 -1.12 8.30 -4.01
N ILE A 48 -1.70 8.19 -2.81
CA ILE A 48 -2.13 6.91 -2.23
C ILE A 48 -3.28 6.31 -3.07
N TYR A 49 -4.26 7.13 -3.44
CA TYR A 49 -5.36 6.70 -4.32
C TYR A 49 -4.84 6.20 -5.67
N LYS A 50 -3.87 6.90 -6.25
CA LYS A 50 -3.21 6.49 -7.51
C LYS A 50 -2.56 5.12 -7.36
N ALA A 51 -1.81 4.86 -6.28
CA ALA A 51 -1.20 3.56 -6.05
C ALA A 51 -2.25 2.42 -6.01
N PHE A 52 -3.42 2.62 -5.38
CA PHE A 52 -4.49 1.61 -5.42
C PHE A 52 -5.16 1.48 -6.79
N SER A 53 -5.18 2.56 -7.58
CA SER A 53 -5.89 2.62 -8.85
C SER A 53 -5.07 2.10 -10.03
N THR A 54 -3.75 2.21 -9.97
CA THR A 54 -2.83 1.85 -11.05
C THR A 54 -1.91 0.71 -10.67
N GLY A 55 -1.76 0.41 -9.37
CA GLY A 55 -0.64 -0.39 -8.89
C GLY A 55 0.67 0.39 -8.95
N LEU A 56 1.76 -0.31 -8.62
CA LEU A 56 3.12 0.18 -8.76
C LEU A 56 3.89 -0.79 -9.65
N ASP A 57 4.00 -0.43 -10.93
CA ASP A 57 4.72 -1.22 -11.93
C ASP A 57 6.15 -1.50 -11.46
N GLY A 58 6.63 -2.71 -11.73
CA GLY A 58 7.92 -3.18 -11.25
C GLY A 58 7.91 -3.66 -9.79
N SER A 59 7.06 -3.17 -8.89
CA SER A 59 7.18 -3.47 -7.45
C SER A 59 6.39 -4.71 -6.97
N GLY A 60 5.64 -5.37 -7.85
CA GLY A 60 4.72 -6.44 -7.50
C GLY A 60 3.44 -6.00 -6.76
N MET A 61 3.21 -4.69 -6.58
CA MET A 61 1.96 -4.17 -6.01
C MET A 61 0.92 -3.99 -7.13
N PRO A 62 -0.15 -4.80 -7.17
CA PRO A 62 -1.11 -4.77 -8.27
C PRO A 62 -2.04 -3.55 -8.22
N SER A 63 -2.67 -3.27 -9.36
CA SER A 63 -3.83 -2.38 -9.42
C SER A 63 -5.05 -3.05 -8.80
N TYR A 64 -5.89 -2.25 -8.13
CA TYR A 64 -7.21 -2.64 -7.65
C TYR A 64 -8.34 -1.91 -8.39
N GLY A 65 -8.03 -1.10 -9.41
CA GLY A 65 -9.01 -0.28 -10.13
C GLY A 65 -10.17 -1.05 -10.75
N ASP A 66 -9.93 -2.29 -11.18
CA ASP A 66 -10.96 -3.17 -11.76
C ASP A 66 -11.71 -4.00 -10.70
N SER A 67 -11.16 -4.09 -9.48
CA SER A 67 -11.68 -4.96 -8.41
C SER A 67 -12.38 -4.20 -7.28
N LEU A 68 -12.22 -2.88 -7.23
CA LEU A 68 -12.79 -2.00 -6.21
C LEU A 68 -13.48 -0.81 -6.86
N SER A 69 -14.59 -0.39 -6.27
CA SER A 69 -15.20 0.90 -6.57
C SER A 69 -14.29 2.08 -6.20
N GLU A 70 -14.61 3.27 -6.71
CA GLU A 70 -13.94 4.50 -6.31
C GLU A 70 -14.05 4.77 -4.81
N ASP A 71 -15.24 4.62 -4.23
CA ASP A 71 -15.48 4.83 -2.80
C ASP A 71 -14.67 3.85 -1.93
N GLU A 72 -14.59 2.58 -2.30
CA GLU A 72 -13.77 1.59 -1.60
C GLU A 72 -12.28 1.96 -1.63
N ARG A 73 -11.78 2.44 -2.77
CA ARG A 73 -10.40 2.92 -2.88
C ARG A 73 -10.15 4.15 -2.01
N TRP A 74 -11.08 5.10 -1.94
CA TRP A 74 -10.96 6.24 -1.02
C TRP A 74 -11.05 5.85 0.46
N ASN A 75 -11.84 4.82 0.79
CA ASN A 75 -11.85 4.24 2.13
C ASN A 75 -10.49 3.64 2.50
N LEU A 76 -9.83 2.94 1.56
CA LEU A 76 -8.46 2.43 1.76
C LEU A 76 -7.43 3.55 1.90
N VAL A 77 -7.58 4.65 1.16
CA VAL A 77 -6.73 5.85 1.34
C VAL A 77 -6.85 6.38 2.76
N SER A 78 -8.08 6.54 3.25
CA SER A 78 -8.35 7.01 4.61
C SER A 78 -7.76 6.06 5.66
N TYR A 79 -7.91 4.74 5.45
CA TYR A 79 -7.32 3.74 6.34
C TYR A 79 -5.79 3.79 6.35
N THR A 80 -5.16 3.93 5.17
CA THR A 80 -3.70 4.03 5.03
C THR A 80 -3.18 5.29 5.73
N LEU A 81 -3.82 6.44 5.53
CA LEU A 81 -3.46 7.69 6.20
C LEU A 81 -3.64 7.61 7.72
N LYS A 82 -4.63 6.85 8.21
CA LYS A 82 -4.78 6.57 9.64
C LYS A 82 -3.59 5.77 10.16
N LEU A 83 -3.15 4.71 9.46
CA LEU A 83 -1.95 3.94 9.83
C LEU A 83 -0.68 4.81 9.83
N MET A 84 -0.60 5.78 8.92
CA MET A 84 0.48 6.78 8.87
C MET A 84 0.38 7.88 9.93
N GLY A 85 -0.59 7.82 10.86
CA GLY A 85 -0.81 8.85 11.87
C GLY A 85 -1.19 10.22 11.29
N ARG A 86 -1.73 10.24 10.06
CA ARG A 86 -2.12 11.47 9.33
C ARG A 86 -3.60 11.78 9.43
N LEU A 87 -4.42 10.79 9.76
CA LEU A 87 -5.83 10.97 10.07
C LEU A 87 -6.07 10.52 11.50
N ASN A 88 -6.51 11.46 12.32
CA ASN A 88 -7.01 11.18 13.66
C ASN A 88 -8.52 10.93 13.56
N LYS A 89 -8.97 9.79 14.10
CA LYS A 89 -10.31 9.69 14.67
C LYS A 89 -10.16 9.83 16.17
#